data_AF-A0A3D2B6E3-F1
#
_entry.id   AF-A0A3D2B6E3-F1
#
_cell.length_a   1.000
_cell.length_b   1.000
_cell.length_c   1.000
_cell.angle_alpha   90.00
_cell.angle_beta   90.00
_cell.angle_gamma   90.00
#
_symmetry.space_group_name_H-M   'P 1'
#
loop_
_entity.id
_entity.type
_entity.pdbx_description
1 polymer ?
#
loop_
_entity_poly.entity_id
_entity_poly.type
_entity_poly.pdbx_seq_one_letter_code
_entity_poly.pdbx_strand_id
1 'polypeptide(L)'
;RLNANLDIAQAQSNLSIAHYNKAVVEAVNQVTRCASDVETLMAKNKHQQRVEADAARVVALAQARFNAGIVAGSRVSEARIPALQEQLAGIALQGQYVDATLQ
;
A
#
# COMPACT_ATOMS: atom_id res chain seq x y z
N ARG A 1 12.39 -32.05 -47.80
CA ARG A 1 11.62 -32.40 -46.58
C ARG A 1 12.40 -32.11 -45.31
N LEU A 2 13.69 -32.49 -45.21
CA LEU A 2 14.53 -32.18 -44.05
C LEU A 2 14.68 -30.67 -43.80
N ASN A 3 14.94 -29.87 -44.84
CA ASN A 3 15.03 -28.40 -44.71
C ASN A 3 13.73 -27.74 -44.27
N ALA A 4 12.57 -28.18 -44.79
CA ALA A 4 11.27 -27.67 -44.36
C ALA A 4 10.96 -28.01 -42.90
N ASN A 5 11.36 -29.20 -42.43
CA ASN A 5 11.26 -29.56 -41.02
C ASN A 5 12.20 -28.71 -40.14
N LEU A 6 13.38 -28.35 -40.66
CA LEU A 6 14.36 -27.53 -39.96
C LEU A 6 13.87 -26.07 -39.83
N ASP A 7 13.27 -25.51 -40.89
CA ASP A 7 12.63 -24.18 -40.86
C ASP A 7 11.43 -24.13 -39.91
N ILE A 8 10.59 -25.17 -39.89
CA ILE A 8 9.47 -25.27 -38.94
C ILE A 8 9.98 -25.35 -37.51
N ALA A 9 11.00 -26.17 -37.24
CA ALA A 9 11.60 -26.28 -35.92
C ALA A 9 12.24 -24.96 -35.46
N GLN A 10 12.91 -24.23 -36.37
CA GLN A 10 13.46 -22.91 -36.11
C GLN A 10 12.37 -21.87 -35.84
N ALA A 11 11.28 -21.86 -36.63
CA ALA A 11 10.15 -20.96 -36.40
C ALA A 11 9.46 -21.23 -35.06
N GLN A 12 9.28 -22.50 -34.68
CA GLN A 12 8.76 -22.89 -33.37
C GLN A 12 9.69 -22.46 -32.24
N SER A 13 11.00 -22.67 -32.39
CA SER A 13 12.00 -22.23 -31.42
C SER A 13 11.99 -20.72 -31.24
N ASN A 14 11.96 -19.96 -32.35
CA ASN A 14 11.88 -18.50 -32.33
C ASN A 14 10.61 -18.02 -31.63
N LEU A 15 9.47 -18.68 -31.87
CA LEU A 15 8.22 -18.38 -31.18
C LEU A 15 8.30 -18.66 -29.67
N SER A 16 8.88 -19.79 -29.27
CA SER A 16 9.11 -20.13 -27.85
C SER A 16 10.04 -19.12 -27.17
N ILE A 17 11.11 -18.68 -27.84
CA ILE A 17 12.02 -17.64 -27.34
C ILE A 17 11.28 -16.31 -27.19
N ALA A 18 10.45 -15.93 -28.16
CA ALA A 18 9.66 -14.71 -28.08
C ALA A 18 8.65 -14.75 -26.92
N HIS A 19 7.97 -15.89 -26.70
CA HIS A 19 7.07 -16.08 -25.57
C HIS A 19 7.80 -16.00 -24.23
N TYR A 20 8.96 -16.64 -24.11
CA TYR A 20 9.79 -16.55 -22.92
C TYR A 20 10.19 -15.10 -22.63
N ASN A 21 10.73 -14.40 -23.64
CA ASN A 21 11.13 -13.00 -23.49
C ASN A 21 9.96 -12.11 -23.09
N LYS A 22 8.77 -12.33 -23.67
CA LYS A 22 7.55 -11.62 -23.29
C LYS A 22 7.19 -11.87 -21.83
N ALA A 23 7.17 -13.12 -21.37
CA ALA A 23 6.85 -13.47 -19.99
C ALA A 23 7.84 -12.87 -18.99
N VAL A 24 9.14 -12.86 -19.32
CA VAL A 24 10.16 -12.22 -18.48
C VAL A 24 9.94 -10.71 -18.38
N VAL A 25 9.69 -10.03 -19.51
CA VAL A 25 9.43 -8.60 -19.53
C VAL A 25 8.14 -8.25 -18.77
N GLU A 26 7.09 -9.05 -18.91
CA GLU A 26 5.85 -8.89 -18.15
C GLU A 26 6.08 -9.02 -16.64
N ALA A 27 6.84 -10.04 -16.21
CA ALA A 27 7.20 -10.23 -14.81
C ALA A 27 8.02 -9.06 -14.25
N VAL A 28 9.03 -8.59 -14.99
CA VAL A 28 9.83 -7.42 -14.57
C VAL A 28 8.99 -6.15 -14.49
N ASN A 29 8.07 -5.94 -15.44
CA ASN A 29 7.15 -4.81 -15.39
C ASN A 29 6.21 -4.88 -14.17
N GLN A 30 5.74 -6.07 -13.81
CA GLN A 30 4.92 -6.27 -12.62
C GLN A 30 5.69 -5.93 -11.34
N VAL A 31 6.92 -6.44 -11.18
CA VAL A 31 7.79 -6.12 -10.04
C VAL A 31 8.06 -4.62 -9.95
N THR A 32 8.29 -3.96 -11.08
CA THR A 32 8.53 -2.51 -11.12
C THR A 32 7.32 -1.71 -10.64
N ARG A 33 6.10 -2.10 -11.05
CA ARG A 33 4.85 -1.46 -10.59
C ARG A 33 4.64 -1.69 -9.10
N CYS A 34 4.80 -2.94 -8.64
CA CYS A 34 4.70 -3.30 -7.23
C CYS A 34 5.65 -2.47 -6.36
N ALA A 35 6.91 -2.31 -6.77
CA ALA A 35 7.87 -1.47 -6.06
C ALA A 35 7.42 0.00 -5.96
N SER A 36 6.87 0.57 -7.04
CA SER A 36 6.33 1.93 -7.04
C SER A 36 5.10 2.09 -6.13
N ASP A 37 4.25 1.07 -6.06
CA ASP A 37 3.06 1.06 -5.19
C ASP A 37 3.47 0.96 -3.72
N VAL A 38 4.45 0.11 -3.39
CA VAL A 38 5.04 -0.01 -2.06
C VAL A 38 5.66 1.31 -1.61
N GLU A 39 6.43 1.99 -2.46
CA GLU A 39 7.02 3.29 -2.14
C GLU A 39 5.95 4.35 -1.82
N THR A 40 4.89 4.39 -2.63
CA THR A 40 3.74 5.27 -2.41
C THR A 40 3.04 4.95 -1.09
N LEU A 41 2.86 3.67 -0.77
CA LEU A 41 2.27 3.22 0.49
C LEU A 41 3.14 3.58 1.70
N MET A 42 4.47 3.49 1.59
CA MET A 42 5.39 3.93 2.64
C MET A 42 5.27 5.43 2.93
N ALA A 43 5.17 6.25 1.87
CA ALA A 43 4.96 7.69 2.02
C ALA A 43 3.63 8.00 2.72
N LYS A 44 2.55 7.30 2.33
CA LYS A 44 1.23 7.42 2.98
C LYS A 44 1.29 6.98 4.44
N ASN A 45 1.92 5.86 4.76
CA ASN A 45 2.08 5.38 6.15
C ASN A 45 2.82 6.40 7.01
N LYS A 46 3.91 6.99 6.51
CA LYS A 46 4.65 8.03 7.23
C LYS A 46 3.80 9.28 7.49
N HIS A 47 2.96 9.66 6.54
CA HIS A 47 2.01 10.76 6.74
C HIS A 47 0.95 10.38 7.78
N GLN A 48 0.36 9.18 7.67
CA GLN A 48 -0.68 8.68 8.57
C GLN A 48 -0.22 8.67 10.02
N GLN A 49 1.02 8.23 10.30
CA GLN A 49 1.59 8.26 11.65
C GLN A 49 1.61 9.66 12.27
N ARG A 50 1.83 10.70 11.46
CA ARG A 50 1.78 12.09 11.94
C ARG A 50 0.34 12.50 12.24
N VAL A 51 -0.59 12.17 11.35
CA VAL A 51 -2.02 12.46 11.52
C VAL A 51 -2.57 11.79 12.77
N GLU A 52 -2.24 10.52 13.01
CA GLU A 52 -2.61 9.79 14.23
C GLU A 52 -2.03 10.44 15.49
N ALA A 53 -0.75 10.83 15.47
CA ALA A 53 -0.11 11.51 16.59
C ALA A 53 -0.78 12.86 16.89
N ASP A 54 -1.18 13.60 15.85
CA ASP A 54 -1.87 14.88 15.96
C ASP A 54 -3.27 14.70 16.54
N ALA A 55 -4.03 13.72 16.04
CA ALA A 55 -5.35 13.39 16.55
C ALA A 55 -5.30 12.93 18.03
N ALA A 56 -4.28 12.15 18.40
CA ALA A 56 -4.04 11.76 19.79
C ALA A 56 -3.75 12.99 20.69
N ARG A 57 -2.98 13.97 20.20
CA ARG A 57 -2.74 15.22 20.95
C ARG A 57 -4.02 16.03 21.15
N VAL A 58 -4.91 16.06 20.16
CA VAL A 58 -6.22 16.74 20.28
C VAL A 58 -7.10 16.08 21.34
N VAL A 59 -7.15 14.74 21.37
CA VAL A 59 -7.88 13.99 22.41
C VAL A 59 -7.29 14.26 23.79
N ALA A 60 -5.96 14.25 23.93
CA ALA A 60 -5.30 14.53 25.20
C ALA A 60 -5.60 15.95 25.69
N LEU A 61 -5.62 16.95 24.81
CA LEU A 61 -6.00 18.32 25.13
C LEU A 61 -7.47 18.41 25.58
N ALA A 62 -8.39 17.75 24.87
CA ALA A 62 -9.79 17.72 25.25
C ALA A 62 -9.98 17.06 26.63
N GLN A 63 -9.27 15.97 26.90
CA GLN A 63 -9.28 15.30 28.20
C GLN A 63 -8.73 16.19 29.32
N ALA A 64 -7.63 16.90 29.09
CA ALA A 64 -7.07 17.83 30.07
C ALA A 64 -8.05 18.97 30.40
N ARG A 65 -8.71 19.52 29.38
CA ARG A 65 -9.75 20.55 29.56
C ARG A 65 -10.97 20.01 30.30
N PHE A 66 -11.38 18.77 30.07
CA PHE A 66 -12.47 18.13 30.80
C PHE A 66 -12.11 17.95 32.27
N ASN A 67 -10.90 17.46 32.56
CA ASN A 67 -10.42 17.27 33.93
C ASN A 67 -10.33 18.61 34.69
N ALA A 68 -10.03 19.69 33.98
CA ALA A 68 -10.05 21.06 34.53
C ALA A 68 -11.47 21.68 34.63
N GLY A 69 -12.52 20.94 34.26
CA GLY A 69 -13.91 21.43 34.28
C GLY A 69 -14.26 22.45 33.19
N ILE A 70 -13.40 22.62 32.18
CA ILE A 70 -13.53 23.64 31.13
C ILE A 70 -14.49 23.19 30.02
N VAL A 71 -14.51 21.89 29.70
CA VAL A 71 -15.36 21.32 28.65
C VAL A 71 -16.16 20.13 29.17
N ALA A 72 -17.30 19.84 28.53
CA ALA A 72 -18.10 18.66 28.81
C ALA A 72 -17.43 17.37 28.31
N GLY A 73 -17.76 16.24 28.93
CA GLY A 73 -17.24 14.92 28.50
C GLY A 73 -17.61 14.56 27.06
N SER A 74 -18.74 15.07 26.55
CA SER A 74 -19.12 14.93 25.14
C SER A 74 -18.07 15.49 24.18
N ARG A 75 -17.38 16.59 24.53
CA ARG A 75 -16.30 17.17 23.72
C ARG A 75 -15.08 16.26 23.64
N VAL A 76 -14.82 15.47 24.67
CA VAL A 76 -13.75 14.46 24.65
C VAL A 76 -14.12 13.32 23.72
N SER A 77 -15.37 12.86 23.76
CA SER A 77 -15.89 11.83 22.85
C SER A 77 -15.88 12.32 21.40
N GLU A 78 -16.29 13.56 21.14
CA GLU A 78 -16.21 14.21 19.82
C GLU A 78 -14.76 14.23 19.29
N ALA A 79 -13.77 14.50 20.15
CA ALA A 79 -12.36 14.46 19.75
C ALA A 79 -11.83 13.05 19.51
N ARG A 80 -12.40 12.02 20.17
CA ARG A 80 -11.97 10.62 20.00
C ARG A 80 -12.43 9.99 18.69
N ILE A 81 -13.60 10.39 18.18
CA ILE A 81 -14.13 9.86 16.91
C ILE A 81 -13.12 10.02 15.76
N PRO A 82 -12.60 11.22 15.44
CA PRO A 82 -11.62 11.36 14.38
C PRO A 82 -10.32 10.62 14.71
N ALA A 83 -9.86 10.61 15.95
CA ALA A 83 -8.66 9.86 16.33
C ALA A 83 -8.78 8.35 16.07
N LEU A 84 -9.96 7.76 16.30
CA LEU A 84 -10.22 6.36 15.98
C LEU A 84 -10.31 6.12 14.47
N GLN A 85 -10.88 7.06 13.71
CA GLN A 85 -10.91 6.98 12.24
C GLN A 85 -9.50 6.97 11.65
N GLU A 86 -8.60 7.80 12.18
CA GLU A 86 -7.20 7.83 11.75
C GLU A 86 -6.45 6.54 12.11
N GLN A 87 -6.72 5.95 13.27
CA GLN A 87 -6.16 4.64 13.64
C GLN A 87 -6.65 3.52 12.70
N LEU A 88 -7.94 3.53 12.34
CA LEU A 88 -8.49 2.58 11.37
C LEU A 88 -7.83 2.75 9.99
N ALA A 89 -7.60 3.99 9.56
CA ALA A 89 -6.90 4.29 8.31
C ALA A 89 -5.45 3.78 8.34
N GLY A 90 -4.74 3.93 9.47
CA GLY A 90 -3.40 3.36 9.65
C GLY A 90 -3.36 1.84 9.54
N ILE A 91 -4.31 1.15 10.18
CA ILE A 91 -4.42 -0.31 10.08
C ILE A 91 -4.70 -0.75 8.64
N ALA A 92 -5.59 -0.04 7.93
CA ALA A 92 -5.89 -0.33 6.53
C ALA A 92 -4.65 -0.16 5.62
N LEU A 93 -3.84 0.90 5.85
CA LEU A 93 -2.60 1.11 5.12
C LEU A 93 -1.53 0.05 5.43
N GLN A 94 -1.48 -0.46 6.67
CA GLN A 94 -0.62 -1.61 7.00
C GLN A 94 -1.04 -2.87 6.24
N GLY A 95 -2.35 -3.11 6.14
CA GLY A 95 -2.89 -4.22 5.33
C GLY A 95 -2.52 -4.11 3.86
N GLN A 96 -2.65 -2.91 3.27
CA GLN A 96 -2.25 -2.65 1.88
C GLN A 96 -0.75 -2.82 1.65
N TYR A 97 0.08 -2.40 2.61
CA TYR A 97 1.53 -2.60 2.53
C TYR A 97 1.88 -4.09 2.51
N VAL A 98 1.28 -4.88 3.41
CA VAL A 98 1.50 -6.33 3.45
C VAL A 98 1.06 -6.99 2.15
N ASP A 99 -0.13 -6.66 1.64
CA ASP A 99 -0.62 -7.18 0.36
C ASP A 99 0.33 -6.84 -0.80
N ALA A 100 0.75 -5.58 -0.91
CA ALA A 100 1.67 -5.14 -1.95
C ALA A 100 3.03 -5.85 -1.87
N THR A 101 3.56 -6.13 -0.67
CA THR A 101 4.84 -6.85 -0.53
C THR A 101 4.77 -8.35 -0.79
N LEU A 102 3.57 -8.95 -0.83
CA LEU A 102 3.37 -10.38 -1.04
C LEU A 102 3.06 -10.74 -2.51
N GLN A 103 2.81 -9.75 -3.36
CA GLN A 103 2.57 -9.91 -4.80
C GLN A 103 3.87 -9.90 -5.62
#